data_AF-E4X6Z3-F1
#
_entry.id   AF-E4X6Z3-F1
#
_cell.length_a   1.000
_cell.length_b   1.000
_cell.length_c   1.000
_cell.angle_alpha   90.00
_cell.angle_beta   90.00
_cell.angle_gamma   90.00
#
_symmetry.space_group_name_H-M   'P 1'
#
loop_
_entity.id
_entity.type
_entity.pdbx_description
1 polymer ?
#
loop_
_entity_poly.entity_id
_entity_poly.type
_entity_poly.pdbx_seq_one_letter_code
_entity_poly.pdbx_strand_id
1 'polypeptide(L)'
;MVVLRRRQLNLIRGCVFLFGLLGMLAFLYYFTEDTKEIQRKLENVLRDINEDTDNAMEAIKELEDHLEDLEIRPMPEAQFVVYNRVPKCASMSMTTLSYKLGGKNNFKVESPYEPGEKPEKTITEQREFVDFLQNQEPPYMYIRHQYYIDFSELNEDFSAAYINMIRDPIDRFESFYYFSRFGNEKGGGGNARLSDEQRNESVDECVAKRRRECTQPVWQVVPYFCGMDAECNNRHIRAVQIAKEHIEENYLFVGTLEEMNLSLGILEKLLPSFFGGARELTGTDESQNMKTQTKTLNKKKTSSETREWLKENTSLKLEYELYDFVVKRLHRAAKKLKVS
;
A
#
# COMPACT_ATOMS: atom_id res chain seq x y z
N MET A 1 -21.01 52.49 -86.60
CA MET A 1 -20.74 52.93 -85.20
C MET A 1 -21.23 51.96 -84.11
N VAL A 2 -22.23 51.08 -84.33
CA VAL A 2 -22.81 50.22 -83.28
C VAL A 2 -21.96 48.96 -82.93
N VAL A 3 -21.26 48.37 -83.90
CA VAL A 3 -20.48 47.12 -83.71
C VAL A 3 -19.18 47.35 -82.91
N LEU A 4 -18.51 48.50 -83.11
CA LEU A 4 -17.30 48.89 -82.36
C LEU A 4 -17.60 49.09 -80.86
N ARG A 5 -18.77 49.65 -80.51
CA ARG A 5 -19.19 49.80 -79.11
C ARG A 5 -19.42 48.46 -78.41
N ARG A 6 -19.92 47.43 -79.11
CA ARG A 6 -20.22 46.10 -78.52
C ARG A 6 -18.95 45.31 -78.20
N ARG A 7 -17.93 45.37 -79.05
CA ARG A 7 -16.60 44.76 -78.79
C ARG A 7 -15.89 45.46 -77.62
N GLN A 8 -15.93 46.79 -77.56
CA GLN A 8 -15.36 47.52 -76.42
C GLN A 8 -16.11 47.25 -75.12
N LEU A 9 -17.45 47.15 -75.15
CA LEU A 9 -18.24 46.81 -73.96
C LEU A 9 -17.95 45.39 -73.44
N ASN A 10 -17.77 44.42 -74.34
CA ASN A 10 -17.41 43.05 -73.96
C ASN A 10 -15.97 42.96 -73.44
N LEU A 11 -15.05 43.75 -73.99
CA LEU A 11 -13.67 43.86 -73.50
C LEU A 11 -13.66 44.47 -72.09
N ILE A 12 -14.42 45.56 -71.86
CA ILE A 12 -14.56 46.20 -70.55
C ILE A 12 -15.20 45.22 -69.55
N ARG A 13 -16.28 44.52 -69.92
CA ARG A 13 -16.89 43.48 -69.07
C ARG A 13 -15.94 42.34 -68.74
N GLY A 14 -15.14 41.89 -69.72
CA GLY A 14 -14.10 40.89 -69.52
C GLY A 14 -13.00 41.37 -68.57
N CYS A 15 -12.51 42.60 -68.73
CA CYS A 15 -11.52 43.20 -67.84
C CYS A 15 -12.06 43.37 -66.40
N VAL A 16 -13.32 43.81 -66.24
CA VAL A 16 -13.96 43.94 -64.92
C VAL A 16 -14.11 42.57 -64.25
N PHE A 17 -14.49 41.53 -65.01
CA PHE A 17 -14.57 40.16 -64.49
C PHE A 17 -13.20 39.61 -64.08
N LEU A 18 -12.15 39.86 -64.88
CA LEU A 18 -10.78 39.44 -64.57
C LEU A 18 -10.25 40.14 -63.31
N PHE A 19 -10.51 41.45 -63.17
CA PHE A 19 -10.16 42.21 -61.96
C PHE A 19 -10.91 41.70 -60.72
N GLY A 20 -12.20 41.36 -60.85
CA GLY A 20 -12.97 40.76 -59.76
C GLY A 20 -12.42 39.39 -59.33
N LEU A 21 -12.00 38.55 -60.29
CA LEU A 21 -11.42 37.24 -60.03
C LEU A 21 -10.03 37.35 -59.36
N LEU A 22 -9.19 38.26 -59.82
CA LEU A 22 -7.89 38.56 -59.19
C LEU A 22 -8.04 39.11 -57.78
N GLY A 23 -9.03 39.98 -57.55
CA GLY A 23 -9.37 40.47 -56.21
C GLY A 23 -9.81 39.36 -55.26
N MET A 24 -10.64 38.42 -55.73
CA MET A 24 -11.07 37.25 -54.94
C MET A 24 -9.90 36.31 -54.65
N LEU A 25 -9.00 36.06 -55.62
CA LEU A 25 -7.81 35.24 -55.41
C LEU A 25 -6.82 35.89 -54.44
N ALA A 26 -6.63 37.21 -54.51
CA ALA A 26 -5.79 37.94 -53.56
C ALA A 26 -6.40 37.94 -52.14
N PHE A 27 -7.73 38.09 -52.03
CA PHE A 27 -8.43 37.97 -50.75
C PHE A 27 -8.31 36.56 -50.16
N LEU A 28 -8.51 35.51 -50.97
CA LEU A 28 -8.32 34.12 -50.54
C LEU A 28 -6.86 33.84 -50.15
N TYR A 29 -5.88 34.31 -50.94
CA TYR A 29 -4.46 34.17 -50.63
C TYR A 29 -4.12 34.83 -49.28
N TYR A 30 -4.49 36.10 -49.09
CA TYR A 30 -4.25 36.84 -47.85
C TYR A 30 -4.95 36.19 -46.65
N PHE A 31 -6.20 35.77 -46.81
CA PHE A 31 -6.96 35.09 -45.76
C PHE A 31 -6.35 33.72 -45.40
N THR A 32 -5.85 32.95 -46.38
CA THR A 32 -5.14 31.68 -46.15
C THR A 32 -3.77 31.85 -45.49
N GLU A 33 -3.08 32.95 -45.76
CA GLU A 33 -1.78 33.27 -45.16
C GLU A 33 -1.94 33.73 -43.71
N ASP A 34 -2.93 34.58 -43.43
CA ASP A 34 -3.28 35.04 -42.08
C ASP A 34 -3.74 33.87 -41.19
N THR A 35 -4.56 32.96 -41.74
CA THR A 35 -4.96 31.73 -41.01
C THR A 35 -3.79 30.79 -40.72
N LYS A 36 -2.81 30.63 -41.61
CA LYS A 36 -1.58 29.87 -41.33
C LYS A 36 -0.74 30.54 -40.26
N GLU A 37 -0.65 31.87 -40.26
CA GLU A 37 0.08 32.59 -39.23
C GLU A 37 -0.60 32.47 -37.85
N ILE A 38 -1.93 32.54 -37.81
CA ILE A 38 -2.73 32.28 -36.61
C ILE A 38 -2.51 30.85 -36.13
N GLN A 39 -2.54 29.84 -37.02
CA GLN A 39 -2.25 28.44 -36.66
C GLN A 39 -0.86 28.28 -36.06
N ARG A 40 0.17 28.87 -36.67
CA ARG A 40 1.54 28.80 -36.14
C ARG A 40 1.67 29.48 -34.77
N LYS A 41 1.01 30.64 -34.58
CA LYS A 41 0.98 31.32 -33.28
C LYS A 41 0.26 30.46 -32.22
N LEU A 42 -0.85 29.82 -32.60
CA LEU A 42 -1.58 28.92 -31.71
C LEU A 42 -0.75 27.68 -31.35
N GLU A 43 -0.05 27.07 -32.30
CA GLU A 43 0.86 25.94 -32.05
C GLU A 43 2.00 26.31 -31.09
N ASN A 44 2.60 27.48 -31.25
CA ASN A 44 3.62 27.97 -30.33
C ASN A 44 3.04 28.18 -28.92
N VAL A 45 1.88 28.84 -28.81
CA VAL A 45 1.22 29.05 -27.51
C VAL A 45 0.85 27.72 -26.86
N LEU A 46 0.36 26.74 -27.63
CA LEU A 46 0.06 25.40 -27.11
C LEU A 46 1.32 24.67 -26.62
N ARG A 47 2.44 24.81 -27.34
CA ARG A 47 3.72 24.24 -26.91
C ARG A 47 4.20 24.87 -25.61
N ASP A 48 4.15 26.19 -25.51
CA ASP A 48 4.57 26.91 -24.31
C ASP A 48 3.67 26.54 -23.11
N ILE A 49 2.35 26.41 -23.30
CA ILE A 49 1.41 25.91 -22.27
C ILE A 49 1.75 24.49 -21.84
N ASN A 50 2.07 23.59 -22.78
CA ASN A 50 2.44 22.22 -22.44
C ASN A 50 3.73 22.17 -21.62
N GLU A 51 4.75 22.95 -22.02
CA GLU A 51 6.02 23.05 -21.30
C GLU A 51 5.81 23.61 -19.87
N ASP A 52 5.01 24.67 -19.73
CA ASP A 52 4.64 25.21 -18.42
C ASP A 52 3.88 24.19 -17.55
N THR A 53 3.01 23.39 -18.17
CA THR A 53 2.24 22.34 -17.48
C THR A 53 3.16 21.21 -17.01
N ASP A 54 4.08 20.75 -17.85
CA ASP A 54 5.06 19.72 -17.50
C ASP A 54 5.97 20.20 -16.36
N ASN A 55 6.46 21.44 -16.44
CA ASN A 55 7.27 22.06 -15.38
C ASN A 55 6.50 22.16 -14.06
N ALA A 56 5.22 22.55 -14.10
CA ALA A 56 4.37 22.62 -12.91
C ALA A 56 4.12 21.23 -12.31
N MET A 57 3.91 20.20 -13.13
CA MET A 57 3.76 18.81 -12.67
C MET A 57 5.03 18.29 -12.01
N GLU A 58 6.20 18.61 -12.56
CA GLU A 58 7.49 18.25 -11.96
C GLU A 58 7.72 18.95 -10.62
N ALA A 59 7.41 20.25 -10.53
CA ALA A 59 7.48 20.99 -9.26
C ALA A 59 6.50 20.46 -8.21
N ILE A 60 5.28 20.08 -8.59
CA ILE A 60 4.30 19.45 -7.69
C ILE A 60 4.86 18.12 -7.18
N LYS A 61 5.41 17.30 -8.06
CA LYS A 61 6.01 16.02 -7.69
C LYS A 61 7.21 16.19 -6.75
N GLU A 62 8.06 17.18 -6.99
CA GLU A 62 9.16 17.51 -6.06
C GLU A 62 8.63 17.95 -4.68
N LEU A 63 7.52 18.70 -4.66
CA LEU A 63 6.88 19.11 -3.42
C LEU A 63 6.22 17.94 -2.68
N GLU A 64 5.56 17.04 -3.40
CA GLU A 64 5.00 15.79 -2.87
C GLU A 64 6.10 14.92 -2.28
N ASP A 65 7.18 14.66 -3.04
CA ASP A 65 8.35 13.92 -2.58
C ASP A 65 8.95 14.57 -1.31
N HIS A 66 9.00 15.91 -1.25
CA HIS A 66 9.51 16.65 -0.08
C HIS A 66 8.58 16.56 1.14
N LEU A 67 7.25 16.62 0.94
CA LEU A 67 6.26 16.46 2.00
C LEU A 67 6.30 15.05 2.59
N GLU A 68 6.38 14.03 1.73
CA GLU A 68 6.56 12.64 2.14
C GLU A 68 7.89 12.46 2.93
N ASP A 69 8.94 13.19 2.54
CA ASP A 69 10.21 13.28 3.27
C ASP A 69 10.15 14.10 4.57
N LEU A 70 9.04 14.73 4.94
CA LEU A 70 8.90 15.39 6.25
C LEU A 70 8.22 14.49 7.29
N GLU A 71 7.49 13.46 6.87
CA GLU A 71 6.64 12.63 7.75
C GLU A 71 7.42 11.54 8.50
N ILE A 72 8.47 10.98 7.90
CA ILE A 72 9.23 9.89 8.52
C ILE A 72 10.20 10.45 9.57
N ARG A 73 9.75 10.61 10.82
CA ARG A 73 10.56 11.16 11.92
C ARG A 73 10.83 10.10 12.98
N PRO A 74 12.10 9.92 13.40
CA PRO A 74 12.41 9.10 14.56
C PRO A 74 11.66 9.57 15.81
N MET A 75 11.18 8.61 16.59
CA MET A 75 10.54 8.80 17.89
C MET A 75 11.37 8.11 18.99
N PRO A 76 12.55 8.65 19.34
CA PRO A 76 13.40 8.04 20.38
C PRO A 76 12.72 8.00 21.76
N GLU A 77 11.87 8.99 22.05
CA GLU A 77 11.15 9.15 23.33
C GLU A 77 9.74 8.52 23.31
N ALA A 78 9.45 7.61 22.38
CA ALA A 78 8.16 6.92 22.36
C ALA A 78 7.92 6.23 23.72
N GLN A 79 6.75 6.45 24.31
CA GLN A 79 6.38 5.83 25.60
C GLN A 79 5.69 4.48 25.39
N PHE A 80 4.83 4.40 24.37
CA PHE A 80 4.03 3.23 24.08
C PHE A 80 4.20 2.84 22.61
N VAL A 81 4.36 1.54 22.35
CA VAL A 81 4.35 0.97 20.99
C VAL A 81 3.25 -0.07 20.90
N VAL A 82 2.40 0.06 19.89
CA VAL A 82 1.35 -0.92 19.59
C VAL A 82 1.71 -1.67 18.33
N TYR A 83 1.93 -2.98 18.47
CA TYR A 83 2.09 -3.90 17.35
C TYR A 83 0.83 -4.76 17.22
N ASN A 84 -0.14 -4.25 16.46
CA ASN A 84 -1.40 -4.94 16.15
C ASN A 84 -1.17 -6.00 15.05
N ARG A 85 -0.38 -7.02 15.40
CA ARG A 85 0.24 -7.99 14.50
C ARG A 85 -0.74 -8.70 13.54
N VAL A 86 -0.46 -8.65 12.25
CA VAL A 86 -1.21 -9.42 11.23
C VAL A 86 -0.85 -10.93 11.28
N PRO A 87 -1.83 -11.85 11.22
CA PRO A 87 -1.57 -13.29 11.13
C PRO A 87 -0.74 -13.67 9.91
N LYS A 88 0.18 -14.62 10.10
CA LYS A 88 1.04 -15.21 9.04
C LYS A 88 2.06 -14.25 8.39
N CYS A 89 2.26 -13.07 8.97
CA CYS A 89 3.31 -12.10 8.60
C CYS A 89 4.52 -12.15 9.55
N ALA A 90 5.00 -13.37 9.87
CA ALA A 90 6.06 -13.64 10.86
C ALA A 90 5.81 -13.07 12.27
N SER A 91 4.53 -12.90 12.62
CA SER A 91 4.15 -12.25 13.85
C SER A 91 4.60 -12.97 15.13
N MET A 92 4.71 -14.31 15.11
CA MET A 92 5.34 -15.07 16.21
C MET A 92 6.82 -14.73 16.37
N SER A 93 7.58 -14.69 15.28
CA SER A 93 8.99 -14.35 15.29
C SER A 93 9.22 -12.91 15.76
N MET A 94 8.39 -11.98 15.28
CA MET A 94 8.44 -10.58 15.72
C MET A 94 8.09 -10.43 17.21
N THR A 95 7.07 -11.13 17.72
CA THR A 95 6.75 -11.10 19.15
C THR A 95 7.90 -11.60 20.01
N THR A 96 8.55 -12.70 19.64
CA THR A 96 9.74 -13.14 20.40
C THR A 96 10.89 -12.16 20.28
N LEU A 97 11.15 -11.61 19.09
CA LEU A 97 12.14 -10.56 18.92
C LEU A 97 11.85 -9.38 19.86
N SER A 98 10.60 -8.92 19.93
CA SER A 98 10.16 -7.89 20.86
C SER A 98 10.46 -8.26 22.31
N TYR A 99 10.14 -9.47 22.77
CA TYR A 99 10.47 -9.90 24.14
C TYR A 99 11.98 -9.87 24.44
N LYS A 100 12.81 -10.29 23.49
CA LYS A 100 14.27 -10.22 23.65
C LYS A 100 14.77 -8.78 23.69
N LEU A 101 14.21 -7.93 22.84
CA LEU A 101 14.49 -6.50 22.84
C LEU A 101 14.03 -5.84 24.14
N GLY A 102 12.88 -6.24 24.69
CA GLY A 102 12.39 -5.78 26.00
C GLY A 102 13.40 -6.02 27.11
N GLY A 103 13.97 -7.23 27.15
CA GLY A 103 15.06 -7.55 28.08
C GLY A 103 16.35 -6.78 27.80
N LYS A 104 16.73 -6.60 26.53
CA LYS A 104 17.98 -5.90 26.13
C LYS A 104 17.91 -4.39 26.38
N ASN A 105 16.80 -3.77 26.02
CA ASN A 105 16.60 -2.32 26.00
C ASN A 105 15.77 -1.81 27.19
N ASN A 106 15.48 -2.69 28.16
CA ASN A 106 14.83 -2.38 29.43
C ASN A 106 13.41 -1.76 29.30
N PHE A 107 12.54 -2.44 28.55
CA PHE A 107 11.12 -2.09 28.42
C PHE A 107 10.22 -3.32 28.56
N LYS A 108 8.99 -3.10 29.02
CA LYS A 108 8.03 -4.21 29.20
C LYS A 108 7.34 -4.52 27.87
N VAL A 109 7.20 -5.81 27.57
CA VAL A 109 6.47 -6.31 26.40
C VAL A 109 5.39 -7.25 26.87
N GLU A 110 4.15 -7.06 26.42
CA GLU A 110 3.11 -8.05 26.66
C GLU A 110 2.29 -8.36 25.42
N SER A 111 1.97 -9.64 25.33
CA SER A 111 0.89 -10.16 24.52
C SER A 111 -0.10 -10.80 25.51
N PRO A 112 -1.09 -10.06 26.04
CA PRO A 112 -1.98 -10.53 27.12
C PRO A 112 -3.04 -11.53 26.64
N TYR A 113 -3.12 -12.76 27.17
CA TYR A 113 -4.02 -13.79 26.62
C TYR A 113 -5.49 -13.32 26.59
N GLU A 114 -6.18 -13.61 25.48
CA GLU A 114 -7.59 -13.28 25.29
C GLU A 114 -8.37 -14.54 24.88
N PRO A 115 -9.31 -15.02 25.72
CA PRO A 115 -10.18 -16.15 25.36
C PRO A 115 -11.03 -15.82 24.13
N GLY A 116 -10.92 -16.62 23.08
CA GLY A 116 -11.66 -16.37 21.85
C GLY A 116 -11.22 -15.13 21.09
N GLU A 117 -9.92 -14.77 21.21
CA GLU A 117 -9.27 -13.65 20.51
C GLU A 117 -9.84 -13.43 19.11
N LYS A 118 -10.44 -12.26 18.91
CA LYS A 118 -10.93 -11.75 17.64
C LYS A 118 -10.32 -10.36 17.40
N PRO A 119 -10.07 -9.99 16.14
CA PRO A 119 -9.47 -8.70 15.87
C PRO A 119 -10.43 -7.51 16.06
N GLU A 120 -11.74 -7.73 15.92
CA GLU A 120 -12.77 -6.72 16.14
C GLU A 120 -13.00 -6.46 17.63
N LYS A 121 -13.08 -5.18 18.00
CA LYS A 121 -13.40 -4.73 19.37
C LYS A 121 -14.63 -3.82 19.36
N THR A 122 -15.55 -4.08 20.27
CA THR A 122 -16.62 -3.14 20.61
C THR A 122 -16.04 -1.87 21.21
N ILE A 123 -16.78 -0.76 21.14
CA ILE A 123 -16.32 0.52 21.69
C ILE A 123 -15.92 0.44 23.18
N THR A 124 -16.59 -0.41 23.97
CA THR A 124 -16.22 -0.67 25.37
C THR A 124 -14.88 -1.36 25.47
N GLU A 125 -14.65 -2.43 24.71
CA GLU A 125 -13.37 -3.14 24.70
C GLU A 125 -12.23 -2.24 24.18
N GLN A 126 -12.51 -1.30 23.28
CA GLN A 126 -11.54 -0.31 22.81
C GLN A 126 -11.14 0.67 23.92
N ARG A 127 -12.09 1.16 24.72
CA ARG A 127 -11.80 2.00 25.90
C ARG A 127 -11.02 1.25 26.96
N GLU A 128 -11.41 0.01 27.26
CA GLU A 128 -10.69 -0.86 28.18
C GLU A 128 -9.25 -1.11 27.73
N PHE A 129 -9.02 -1.22 26.42
CA PHE A 129 -7.69 -1.31 25.85
C PHE A 129 -6.86 -0.04 26.06
N VAL A 130 -7.43 1.15 25.83
CA VAL A 130 -6.75 2.42 26.09
C VAL A 130 -6.42 2.57 27.58
N ASP A 131 -7.39 2.32 28.46
CA ASP A 131 -7.20 2.34 29.91
C ASP A 131 -6.11 1.34 30.33
N PHE A 132 -6.10 0.15 29.75
CA PHE A 132 -5.06 -0.85 30.01
C PHE A 132 -3.66 -0.32 29.67
N LEU A 133 -3.48 0.31 28.50
CA LEU A 133 -2.19 0.87 28.09
C LEU A 133 -1.74 2.01 29.00
N GLN A 134 -2.64 2.93 29.35
CA GLN A 134 -2.35 4.07 30.22
C GLN A 134 -1.90 3.66 31.62
N ASN A 135 -2.33 2.48 32.07
CA ASN A 135 -1.96 1.94 33.37
C ASN A 135 -0.62 1.17 33.35
N GLN A 136 0.07 1.09 32.21
CA GLN A 136 1.40 0.49 32.13
C GLN A 136 2.50 1.52 32.41
N GLU A 137 3.62 1.06 32.99
CA GLU A 137 4.82 1.86 33.13
C GLU A 137 5.57 1.94 31.78
N PRO A 138 5.74 3.13 31.19
CA PRO A 138 6.51 3.29 29.96
C PRO A 138 8.02 3.19 30.21
N PRO A 139 8.84 2.74 29.24
CA PRO A 139 8.45 2.29 27.90
C PRO A 139 7.73 0.94 27.90
N TYR A 140 6.66 0.82 27.11
CA TYR A 140 5.83 -0.38 27.04
C TYR A 140 5.44 -0.74 25.60
N MET A 141 5.49 -2.03 25.26
CA MET A 141 5.03 -2.55 23.97
C MET A 141 3.89 -3.55 24.12
N TYR A 142 2.79 -3.25 23.45
CA TYR A 142 1.61 -4.11 23.36
C TYR A 142 1.57 -4.87 22.05
N ILE A 143 1.27 -6.18 22.11
CA ILE A 143 1.25 -7.03 20.91
C ILE A 143 0.02 -7.92 20.87
N ARG A 144 -0.90 -7.69 19.92
CA ARG A 144 -2.15 -8.46 19.77
C ARG A 144 -2.64 -8.58 18.33
N HIS A 145 -3.48 -9.59 18.08
CA HIS A 145 -4.24 -9.71 16.83
C HIS A 145 -5.49 -8.83 16.90
N GLN A 146 -5.37 -7.57 16.46
CA GLN A 146 -6.41 -6.55 16.62
C GLN A 146 -6.44 -5.63 15.39
N TYR A 147 -7.62 -5.18 14.97
CA TYR A 147 -7.70 -4.12 13.97
C TYR A 147 -7.19 -2.79 14.54
N TYR A 148 -6.83 -1.86 13.65
CA TYR A 148 -6.48 -0.50 14.04
C TYR A 148 -7.59 0.13 14.90
N ILE A 149 -7.17 0.82 15.96
CA ILE A 149 -8.04 1.64 16.82
C ILE A 149 -7.47 3.04 16.77
N ASP A 150 -8.34 3.99 16.49
CA ASP A 150 -8.01 5.40 16.58
C ASP A 150 -8.10 5.85 18.05
N PHE A 151 -6.97 6.23 18.63
CA PHE A 151 -6.93 6.73 20.01
C PHE A 151 -7.53 8.12 20.13
N SER A 152 -7.49 8.94 19.07
CA SER A 152 -8.01 10.30 19.11
C SER A 152 -9.53 10.34 19.36
N GLU A 153 -10.26 9.32 18.89
CA GLU A 153 -11.69 9.17 19.15
C GLU A 153 -12.03 8.74 20.59
N LEU A 154 -11.05 8.20 21.32
CA LEU A 154 -11.25 7.58 22.63
C LEU A 154 -10.68 8.43 23.77
N ASN A 155 -9.50 9.00 23.55
CA ASN A 155 -8.78 9.86 24.50
C ASN A 155 -7.73 10.70 23.75
N GLU A 156 -8.02 11.99 23.53
CA GLU A 156 -7.15 12.92 22.80
C GLU A 156 -5.77 13.12 23.46
N ASP A 157 -5.64 12.89 24.76
CA ASP A 157 -4.39 13.05 25.51
C ASP A 157 -3.48 11.81 25.41
N PHE A 158 -3.98 10.69 24.87
CA PHE A 158 -3.22 9.45 24.75
C PHE A 158 -2.67 9.25 23.34
N SER A 159 -1.40 8.89 23.25
CA SER A 159 -0.76 8.50 21.99
C SER A 159 0.18 7.31 22.17
N ALA A 160 0.28 6.50 21.12
CA ALA A 160 1.25 5.41 21.03
C ALA A 160 1.71 5.28 19.57
N ALA A 161 2.95 4.83 19.38
CA ALA A 161 3.49 4.55 18.06
C ALA A 161 2.93 3.21 17.55
N TYR A 162 2.09 3.25 16.51
CA TYR A 162 1.67 2.05 15.81
C TYR A 162 2.77 1.55 14.88
N ILE A 163 3.03 0.24 14.95
CA ILE A 163 3.91 -0.45 14.01
C ILE A 163 3.24 -1.71 13.49
N ASN A 164 3.66 -2.18 12.31
CA ASN A 164 3.23 -3.48 11.81
C ASN A 164 4.23 -4.11 10.84
N MET A 165 3.98 -5.39 10.53
CA MET A 165 4.69 -6.14 9.50
C MET A 165 3.66 -6.88 8.64
N ILE A 166 3.76 -6.71 7.32
CA ILE A 166 2.94 -7.42 6.35
C ILE A 166 3.79 -8.38 5.52
N ARG A 167 3.15 -9.07 4.57
CA ARG A 167 3.76 -10.10 3.74
C ARG A 167 3.08 -10.11 2.38
N ASP A 168 3.78 -10.55 1.34
CA ASP A 168 3.20 -10.80 0.02
C ASP A 168 1.84 -11.53 0.18
N PRO A 169 0.75 -10.98 -0.40
CA PRO A 169 -0.61 -11.48 -0.18
C PRO A 169 -0.79 -12.97 -0.50
N ILE A 170 -0.16 -13.47 -1.57
CA ILE A 170 -0.28 -14.87 -1.96
C ILE A 170 0.57 -15.75 -1.04
N ASP A 171 1.79 -15.35 -0.71
CA ASP A 171 2.63 -16.10 0.22
C ASP A 171 2.00 -16.17 1.62
N ARG A 172 1.31 -15.11 2.06
CA ARG A 172 0.49 -15.12 3.27
C ARG A 172 -0.68 -16.09 3.14
N PHE A 173 -1.40 -16.04 2.01
CA PHE A 173 -2.51 -16.95 1.71
C PHE A 173 -2.05 -18.41 1.73
N GLU A 174 -0.96 -18.78 1.03
CA GLU A 174 -0.36 -20.11 1.06
C GLU A 174 0.02 -20.52 2.49
N SER A 175 0.69 -19.62 3.21
CA SER A 175 1.11 -19.85 4.58
C SER A 175 -0.08 -20.16 5.49
N PHE A 176 -1.22 -19.50 5.29
CA PHE A 176 -2.46 -19.78 6.01
C PHE A 176 -3.14 -21.08 5.54
N TYR A 177 -3.23 -21.29 4.22
CA TYR A 177 -3.83 -22.47 3.59
C TYR A 177 -3.23 -23.77 4.10
N TYR A 178 -1.90 -23.85 4.15
CA TYR A 178 -1.19 -25.04 4.64
C TYR A 178 -1.14 -25.08 6.18
N PHE A 179 -1.19 -23.94 6.86
CA PHE A 179 -1.17 -23.90 8.32
C PHE A 179 -2.47 -24.43 8.93
N SER A 180 -3.61 -24.13 8.30
CA SER A 180 -4.90 -24.70 8.74
C SER A 180 -4.93 -26.23 8.59
N ARG A 181 -4.21 -26.76 7.59
CA ARG A 181 -4.11 -28.20 7.27
C ARG A 181 -3.10 -28.97 8.11
N PHE A 182 -1.91 -28.40 8.29
CA PHE A 182 -0.74 -29.13 8.82
C PHE A 182 -0.13 -28.49 10.06
N GLY A 183 -0.50 -27.26 10.40
CA GLY A 183 0.03 -26.56 11.57
C GLY A 183 1.52 -26.22 11.48
N ASN A 184 2.16 -26.16 12.64
CA ASN A 184 3.60 -25.94 12.82
C ASN A 184 4.15 -26.85 13.92
N GLU A 185 5.47 -26.87 14.10
CA GLU A 185 6.13 -27.73 15.11
C GLU A 185 5.82 -27.30 16.55
N LYS A 186 5.37 -26.06 16.77
CA LYS A 186 4.89 -25.58 18.08
C LYS A 186 3.48 -26.05 18.44
N GLY A 187 2.84 -26.87 17.60
CA GLY A 187 1.50 -27.39 17.85
C GLY A 187 0.36 -26.39 17.57
N GLY A 188 0.66 -25.28 16.89
CA GLY A 188 -0.37 -24.36 16.41
C GLY A 188 -0.91 -24.77 15.04
N GLY A 189 -2.20 -24.52 14.78
CA GLY A 189 -2.84 -24.82 13.49
C GLY A 189 -3.25 -26.29 13.36
N GLY A 190 -3.42 -26.78 12.12
CA GLY A 190 -3.84 -28.18 11.86
C GLY A 190 -5.31 -28.48 12.18
N ASN A 191 -6.07 -27.49 12.65
CA ASN A 191 -7.43 -27.64 13.17
C ASN A 191 -8.52 -27.70 12.10
N ALA A 192 -8.16 -27.59 10.80
CA ALA A 192 -9.14 -27.64 9.73
C ALA A 192 -9.84 -29.01 9.69
N ARG A 193 -11.17 -28.99 9.72
CA ARG A 193 -12.02 -30.17 9.56
C ARG A 193 -12.18 -30.47 8.07
N LEU A 194 -11.27 -31.26 7.53
CA LEU A 194 -11.15 -31.60 6.11
C LEU A 194 -11.03 -33.11 5.93
N SER A 195 -11.49 -33.63 4.79
CA SER A 195 -11.14 -35.00 4.38
C SER A 195 -9.64 -35.13 4.09
N ASP A 196 -9.12 -36.35 4.07
CA ASP A 196 -7.71 -36.60 3.74
C ASP A 196 -7.35 -36.12 2.33
N GLU A 197 -8.28 -36.22 1.38
CA GLU A 197 -8.12 -35.66 0.03
C GLU A 197 -7.97 -34.13 0.10
N GLN A 198 -8.89 -33.43 0.78
CA GLN A 198 -8.87 -31.96 0.89
C GLN A 198 -7.67 -31.44 1.69
N ARG A 199 -7.19 -32.22 2.67
CA ARG A 199 -6.03 -31.87 3.48
C ARG A 199 -4.75 -31.91 2.66
N ASN A 200 -4.62 -32.86 1.74
CA ASN A 200 -3.42 -33.04 0.91
C ASN A 200 -3.49 -32.29 -0.44
N GLU A 201 -4.65 -31.75 -0.79
CA GLU A 201 -4.87 -30.86 -1.93
C GLU A 201 -3.91 -29.67 -1.88
N SER A 202 -3.23 -29.43 -3.00
CA SER A 202 -2.39 -28.25 -3.23
C SER A 202 -3.24 -27.02 -3.53
N VAL A 203 -2.64 -25.84 -3.45
CA VAL A 203 -3.29 -24.58 -3.86
C VAL A 203 -3.69 -24.61 -5.33
N ASP A 204 -2.85 -25.17 -6.21
CA ASP A 204 -3.14 -25.33 -7.64
C ASP A 204 -4.40 -26.17 -7.87
N GLU A 205 -4.50 -27.34 -7.22
CA GLU A 205 -5.69 -28.20 -7.28
C GLU A 205 -6.92 -27.52 -6.67
N CYS A 206 -6.74 -26.76 -5.59
CA CYS A 206 -7.81 -26.03 -4.93
C CYS A 206 -8.41 -24.93 -5.82
N VAL A 207 -7.57 -24.22 -6.57
CA VAL A 207 -8.00 -23.24 -7.58
C VAL A 207 -8.67 -23.93 -8.76
N ALA A 208 -8.07 -25.00 -9.30
CA ALA A 208 -8.64 -25.77 -10.41
C ALA A 208 -10.03 -26.35 -10.07
N LYS A 209 -10.21 -26.86 -8.85
CA LYS A 209 -11.48 -27.36 -8.33
C LYS A 209 -12.42 -26.25 -7.83
N ARG A 210 -12.02 -24.97 -7.95
CA ARG A 210 -12.77 -23.77 -7.53
C ARG A 210 -13.30 -23.84 -6.09
N ARG A 211 -12.51 -24.38 -5.16
CA ARG A 211 -12.89 -24.42 -3.75
C ARG A 211 -13.08 -23.00 -3.22
N ARG A 212 -14.04 -22.82 -2.30
CA ARG A 212 -14.38 -21.50 -1.75
C ARG A 212 -13.19 -20.77 -1.13
N GLU A 213 -12.32 -21.46 -0.40
CA GLU A 213 -11.15 -20.83 0.23
C GLU A 213 -10.14 -20.26 -0.79
N CYS A 214 -10.09 -20.82 -2.01
CA CYS A 214 -9.20 -20.40 -3.09
C CYS A 214 -9.85 -19.40 -4.05
N THR A 215 -11.18 -19.41 -4.18
CA THR A 215 -11.93 -18.41 -4.98
C THR A 215 -12.36 -17.19 -4.17
N GLN A 216 -12.47 -17.32 -2.85
CA GLN A 216 -12.81 -16.27 -1.90
C GLN A 216 -11.82 -16.27 -0.71
N PRO A 217 -10.52 -16.02 -0.97
CA PRO A 217 -9.48 -16.04 0.05
C PRO A 217 -9.80 -15.09 1.20
N VAL A 218 -9.31 -15.40 2.41
CA VAL A 218 -9.60 -14.61 3.61
C VAL A 218 -9.09 -13.17 3.43
N TRP A 219 -10.02 -12.22 3.58
CA TRP A 219 -9.76 -10.78 3.65
C TRP A 219 -9.12 -10.46 5.00
N GLN A 220 -7.86 -10.06 5.02
CA GLN A 220 -7.07 -10.10 6.26
C GLN A 220 -6.16 -8.91 6.48
N VAL A 221 -5.33 -8.52 5.50
CA VAL A 221 -4.31 -7.47 5.77
C VAL A 221 -5.00 -6.11 5.77
N VAL A 222 -5.82 -5.83 4.76
CA VAL A 222 -6.55 -4.54 4.67
C VAL A 222 -7.42 -4.22 5.91
N PRO A 223 -8.27 -5.12 6.45
CA PRO A 223 -9.04 -4.84 7.67
C PRO A 223 -8.18 -4.42 8.87
N TYR A 224 -6.98 -4.99 9.01
CA TYR A 224 -6.10 -4.68 10.14
C TYR A 224 -5.67 -3.22 10.17
N PHE A 225 -5.52 -2.58 9.01
CA PHE A 225 -5.16 -1.17 8.89
C PHE A 225 -6.39 -0.28 8.69
N CYS A 226 -7.41 -0.77 7.99
CA CYS A 226 -8.66 -0.04 7.80
C CYS A 226 -9.38 0.22 9.14
N GLY A 227 -9.31 -0.72 10.09
CA GLY A 227 -9.80 -0.51 11.45
C GLY A 227 -11.18 -1.12 11.72
N MET A 228 -11.91 -0.53 12.67
CA MET A 228 -13.11 -1.11 13.27
C MET A 228 -14.41 -0.81 12.52
N ASP A 229 -14.39 0.03 11.49
CA ASP A 229 -15.58 0.38 10.70
C ASP A 229 -16.13 -0.84 9.95
N ALA A 230 -17.47 -0.91 9.82
CA ALA A 230 -18.13 -1.98 9.10
C ALA A 230 -17.69 -2.06 7.63
N GLU A 231 -17.37 -0.92 7.00
CA GLU A 231 -16.86 -0.83 5.62
C GLU A 231 -15.55 -1.58 5.44
N CYS A 232 -14.72 -1.69 6.49
CA CYS A 232 -13.45 -2.40 6.46
C CYS A 232 -13.60 -3.92 6.25
N ASN A 233 -14.77 -4.48 6.59
CA ASN A 233 -15.08 -5.88 6.36
C ASN A 233 -15.47 -6.17 4.90
N ASN A 234 -15.77 -5.13 4.12
CA ASN A 234 -16.14 -5.26 2.72
C ASN A 234 -14.88 -5.35 1.84
N ARG A 235 -14.87 -6.31 0.90
CA ARG A 235 -13.79 -6.50 -0.08
C ARG A 235 -13.91 -5.45 -1.20
N HIS A 236 -13.68 -4.20 -0.85
CA HIS A 236 -13.88 -3.06 -1.74
C HIS A 236 -12.69 -2.11 -1.73
N ILE A 237 -12.51 -1.34 -2.81
CA ILE A 237 -11.39 -0.40 -2.93
C ILE A 237 -11.44 0.69 -1.85
N ARG A 238 -12.62 1.05 -1.35
CA ARG A 238 -12.76 2.05 -0.28
C ARG A 238 -12.05 1.62 1.00
N ALA A 239 -12.19 0.36 1.42
CA ALA A 239 -11.47 -0.18 2.58
C ALA A 239 -9.94 -0.14 2.39
N VAL A 240 -9.46 -0.35 1.17
CA VAL A 240 -8.03 -0.21 0.83
C VAL A 240 -7.57 1.23 0.99
N GLN A 241 -8.36 2.21 0.53
CA GLN A 241 -7.99 3.63 0.66
C GLN A 241 -7.96 4.07 2.12
N ILE A 242 -8.96 3.69 2.92
CA ILE A 242 -8.98 3.98 4.36
C ILE A 242 -7.76 3.33 5.05
N ALA A 243 -7.41 2.09 4.70
CA ALA A 243 -6.20 1.46 5.22
C ALA A 243 -4.92 2.22 4.87
N LYS A 244 -4.81 2.77 3.65
CA LYS A 244 -3.67 3.60 3.22
C LYS A 244 -3.63 4.92 3.99
N GLU A 245 -4.77 5.60 4.12
CA GLU A 245 -4.95 6.83 4.90
C GLU A 245 -4.48 6.61 6.35
N HIS A 246 -5.00 5.58 7.03
CA HIS A 246 -4.57 5.27 8.39
C HIS A 246 -3.09 4.90 8.49
N ILE A 247 -2.53 4.18 7.52
CA ILE A 247 -1.09 3.89 7.51
C ILE A 247 -0.29 5.19 7.43
N GLU A 248 -0.66 6.11 6.54
CA GLU A 248 0.02 7.41 6.39
C GLU A 248 -0.04 8.24 7.66
N GLU A 249 -1.24 8.41 8.21
CA GLU A 249 -1.48 9.35 9.30
C GLU A 249 -1.09 8.78 10.68
N ASN A 250 -1.29 7.48 10.89
CA ASN A 250 -1.32 6.91 12.24
C ASN A 250 -0.27 5.82 12.50
N TYR A 251 0.34 5.24 11.46
CA TYR A 251 1.41 4.25 11.65
C TYR A 251 2.78 4.90 11.52
N LEU A 252 3.59 4.77 12.56
CA LEU A 252 4.99 5.16 12.50
C LEU A 252 5.76 4.30 11.49
N PHE A 253 5.45 3.00 11.45
CA PHE A 253 6.15 2.07 10.57
C PHE A 253 5.30 0.85 10.16
N VAL A 254 5.30 0.52 8.87
CA VAL A 254 4.81 -0.77 8.37
C VAL A 254 5.87 -1.37 7.45
N GLY A 255 6.40 -2.53 7.83
CA GLY A 255 7.43 -3.23 7.06
C GLY A 255 6.90 -4.46 6.33
N THR A 256 7.77 -5.09 5.52
CA THR A 256 7.46 -6.33 4.81
C THR A 256 8.34 -7.47 5.28
N LEU A 257 7.77 -8.68 5.31
CA LEU A 257 8.50 -9.88 5.71
C LEU A 257 9.61 -10.23 4.69
N GLU A 258 9.36 -9.98 3.42
CA GLU A 258 10.30 -10.23 2.33
C GLU A 258 11.59 -9.41 2.52
N GLU A 259 11.47 -8.21 3.10
CA GLU A 259 12.59 -7.30 3.37
C GLU A 259 12.76 -7.08 4.89
N MET A 260 12.70 -8.17 5.66
CA MET A 260 12.78 -8.14 7.12
C MET A 260 14.06 -7.43 7.63
N ASN A 261 15.22 -7.66 7.01
CA ASN A 261 16.46 -7.02 7.45
C ASN A 261 16.41 -5.48 7.28
N LEU A 262 15.90 -5.02 6.12
CA LEU A 262 15.69 -3.60 5.85
C LEU A 262 14.67 -3.01 6.84
N SER A 263 13.56 -3.70 7.05
CA SER A 263 12.49 -3.30 7.98
C SER A 263 12.99 -3.12 9.40
N LEU A 264 13.80 -4.06 9.91
CA LEU A 264 14.40 -3.95 11.25
C LEU A 264 15.46 -2.84 11.33
N GLY A 265 16.23 -2.62 10.27
CA GLY A 265 17.18 -1.50 10.23
C GLY A 265 16.50 -0.13 10.26
N ILE A 266 15.32 -0.01 9.67
CA ILE A 266 14.49 1.21 9.75
C ILE A 266 13.91 1.36 11.16
N LEU A 267 13.38 0.28 11.75
CA LEU A 267 12.88 0.31 13.13
C LEU A 267 13.98 0.68 14.15
N GLU A 268 15.22 0.21 13.96
CA GLU A 268 16.39 0.63 14.76
C GLU A 268 16.62 2.14 14.73
N LYS A 269 16.30 2.80 13.61
CA LYS A 269 16.41 4.26 13.45
C LYS A 269 15.19 5.00 13.98
N LEU A 270 13.98 4.47 13.75
CA LEU A 270 12.73 5.13 14.12
C LEU A 270 12.43 5.01 15.62
N LEU A 271 12.70 3.87 16.23
CA LEU A 271 12.37 3.55 17.62
C LEU A 271 13.59 2.93 18.32
N PRO A 272 14.71 3.65 18.48
CA PRO A 272 15.95 3.09 19.01
C PRO A 272 15.82 2.52 20.43
N SER A 273 14.96 3.10 21.27
CA SER A 273 14.65 2.60 22.63
C SER A 273 13.96 1.24 22.63
N PHE A 274 13.16 0.93 21.60
CA PHE A 274 12.47 -0.37 21.48
C PHE A 274 13.24 -1.35 20.62
N PHE A 275 13.82 -0.90 19.50
CA PHE A 275 14.39 -1.76 18.46
C PHE A 275 15.91 -1.70 18.36
N GLY A 276 16.61 -1.00 19.25
CA GLY A 276 18.07 -0.95 19.28
C GLY A 276 18.71 -2.34 19.23
N GLY A 277 19.45 -2.61 18.14
CA GLY A 277 20.11 -3.89 17.87
C GLY A 277 19.17 -5.05 17.53
N ALA A 278 18.00 -4.77 16.97
CA ALA A 278 17.07 -5.78 16.46
C ALA A 278 17.70 -6.68 15.39
N ARG A 279 18.49 -6.13 14.46
CA ARG A 279 19.11 -6.93 13.38
C ARG A 279 20.09 -7.96 13.92
N GLU A 280 20.88 -7.61 14.92
CA GLU A 280 21.83 -8.50 15.60
C GLU A 280 21.12 -9.75 16.17
N LEU A 281 19.95 -9.55 16.79
CA LEU A 281 19.19 -10.63 17.42
C LEU A 281 18.59 -11.62 16.42
N THR A 282 18.35 -11.20 15.17
CA THR A 282 17.81 -12.11 14.14
C THR A 282 18.80 -13.13 13.60
N GLY A 283 20.11 -12.89 13.79
CA GLY A 283 21.18 -13.80 13.39
C GLY A 283 21.48 -14.92 14.39
N THR A 284 20.88 -14.87 15.60
CA THR A 284 21.13 -15.85 16.66
C THR A 284 20.54 -17.23 16.35
N ASP A 285 21.22 -18.30 16.79
CA ASP A 285 20.74 -19.69 16.63
C ASP A 285 19.34 -19.87 17.21
N GLU A 286 19.05 -19.23 18.35
CA GLU A 286 17.74 -19.28 18.97
C GLU A 286 16.66 -18.64 18.09
N SER A 287 16.96 -17.53 17.41
CA SER A 287 16.04 -16.90 16.45
C SER A 287 15.81 -17.79 15.23
N GLN A 288 16.86 -18.43 14.72
CA GLN A 288 16.75 -19.35 13.58
C GLN A 288 15.95 -20.61 13.93
N ASN A 289 16.21 -21.21 15.09
CA ASN A 289 15.45 -22.34 15.62
C ASN A 289 13.97 -21.99 15.76
N MET A 290 13.65 -20.80 16.25
CA MET A 290 12.27 -20.36 16.35
C MET A 290 11.60 -20.17 14.98
N LYS A 291 12.30 -19.58 14.01
CA LYS A 291 11.79 -19.46 12.64
C LYS A 291 11.45 -20.83 12.06
N THR A 292 12.30 -21.83 12.29
CA THR A 292 12.05 -23.22 11.89
C THR A 292 10.80 -23.79 12.56
N GLN A 293 10.70 -23.69 13.89
CA GLN A 293 9.57 -24.25 14.65
C GLN A 293 8.21 -23.58 14.34
N THR A 294 8.23 -22.31 13.94
CA THR A 294 7.01 -21.54 13.64
C THR A 294 6.60 -21.61 12.17
N LYS A 295 7.45 -22.19 11.32
CA LYS A 295 7.17 -22.38 9.90
C LYS A 295 5.99 -23.34 9.70
N THR A 296 5.16 -23.05 8.71
CA THR A 296 4.06 -23.92 8.31
C THR A 296 4.62 -25.23 7.72
N LEU A 297 4.13 -26.37 8.21
CA LEU A 297 4.51 -27.71 7.74
C LEU A 297 3.91 -28.03 6.37
N ASN A 298 4.60 -28.89 5.62
CA ASN A 298 4.16 -29.43 4.31
C ASN A 298 3.69 -28.37 3.29
N LYS A 299 4.23 -27.15 3.39
CA LYS A 299 3.93 -26.07 2.46
C LYS A 299 4.49 -26.39 1.07
N LYS A 300 3.63 -26.46 0.05
CA LYS A 300 4.03 -26.54 -1.36
C LYS A 300 3.92 -25.16 -1.99
N LYS A 301 4.84 -24.83 -2.90
CA LYS A 301 4.82 -23.56 -3.63
C LYS A 301 3.80 -23.65 -4.77
N THR A 302 2.98 -22.62 -4.92
CA THR A 302 1.98 -22.53 -5.99
C THR A 302 2.63 -22.19 -7.33
N SER A 303 2.08 -22.71 -8.43
CA SER A 303 2.54 -22.39 -9.81
C SER A 303 2.38 -20.92 -10.14
N SER A 304 3.19 -20.40 -11.07
CA SER A 304 3.08 -19.00 -11.53
C SER A 304 1.70 -18.68 -12.10
N GLU A 305 1.13 -19.58 -12.90
CA GLU A 305 -0.22 -19.44 -13.47
C GLU A 305 -1.28 -19.32 -12.38
N THR A 306 -1.25 -20.18 -11.36
CA THR A 306 -2.21 -20.10 -10.26
C THR A 306 -2.00 -18.84 -9.41
N ARG A 307 -0.75 -18.40 -9.23
CA ARG A 307 -0.47 -17.13 -8.51
C ARG A 307 -1.06 -15.92 -9.26
N GLU A 308 -0.87 -15.86 -10.58
CA GLU A 308 -1.44 -14.81 -11.42
C GLU A 308 -2.97 -14.83 -11.36
N TRP A 309 -3.57 -16.02 -11.49
CA TRP A 309 -5.02 -16.18 -11.37
C TRP A 309 -5.53 -15.71 -10.01
N LEU A 310 -4.89 -16.12 -8.90
CA LEU A 310 -5.24 -15.70 -7.55
C LEU A 310 -5.14 -14.18 -7.37
N LYS A 311 -4.08 -13.56 -7.91
CA LYS A 311 -3.89 -12.11 -7.86
C LYS A 311 -5.05 -11.41 -8.58
N GLU A 312 -5.32 -11.75 -9.83
CA GLU A 312 -6.23 -10.99 -10.69
C GLU A 312 -7.72 -11.26 -10.43
N ASN A 313 -8.06 -12.50 -10.06
CA ASN A 313 -9.45 -12.97 -10.05
C ASN A 313 -10.06 -13.04 -8.65
N THR A 314 -9.31 -12.70 -7.59
CA THR A 314 -9.79 -12.74 -6.21
C THR A 314 -9.62 -11.40 -5.51
N SER A 315 -10.02 -11.31 -4.23
CA SER A 315 -9.75 -10.13 -3.41
C SER A 315 -8.28 -9.90 -3.10
N LEU A 316 -7.39 -10.84 -3.45
CA LEU A 316 -5.95 -10.63 -3.27
C LEU A 316 -5.41 -9.48 -4.13
N LYS A 317 -6.06 -9.09 -5.25
CA LYS A 317 -5.70 -7.85 -5.96
C LYS A 317 -5.76 -6.63 -5.04
N LEU A 318 -6.78 -6.55 -4.19
CA LEU A 318 -6.96 -5.43 -3.27
C LEU A 318 -5.95 -5.49 -2.11
N GLU A 319 -5.58 -6.69 -1.66
CA GLU A 319 -4.48 -6.86 -0.70
C GLU A 319 -3.14 -6.43 -1.32
N TYR A 320 -2.92 -6.69 -2.63
CA TYR A 320 -1.74 -6.22 -3.35
C TYR A 320 -1.69 -4.70 -3.50
N GLU A 321 -2.83 -4.05 -3.73
CA GLU A 321 -2.90 -2.57 -3.75
C GLU A 321 -2.37 -1.94 -2.45
N LEU A 322 -2.60 -2.57 -1.31
CA LEU A 322 -2.07 -2.14 -0.02
C LEU A 322 -0.60 -2.56 0.15
N TYR A 323 -0.25 -3.80 -0.22
CA TYR A 323 1.11 -4.31 -0.12
C TYR A 323 2.10 -3.47 -0.93
N ASP A 324 1.78 -3.18 -2.20
CA ASP A 324 2.63 -2.41 -3.10
C ASP A 324 2.80 -0.96 -2.61
N PHE A 325 1.76 -0.39 -1.98
CA PHE A 325 1.84 0.90 -1.30
C PHE A 325 2.83 0.86 -0.12
N VAL A 326 2.74 -0.16 0.74
CA VAL A 326 3.65 -0.33 1.88
C VAL A 326 5.09 -0.57 1.42
N VAL A 327 5.31 -1.35 0.36
CA VAL A 327 6.66 -1.57 -0.20
C VAL A 327 7.28 -0.25 -0.66
N LYS A 328 6.53 0.58 -1.39
CA LYS A 328 7.01 1.91 -1.82
C LYS A 328 7.38 2.78 -0.62
N ARG A 329 6.53 2.81 0.41
CA ARG A 329 6.80 3.56 1.64
C ARG A 329 8.02 3.02 2.40
N LEU A 330 8.19 1.71 2.46
CA LEU A 330 9.35 1.06 3.08
C LEU A 330 10.65 1.51 2.40
N HIS A 331 10.70 1.50 1.07
CA HIS A 331 11.88 1.92 0.30
C HIS A 331 12.15 3.43 0.43
N ARG A 332 11.11 4.26 0.50
CA ARG A 332 11.23 5.69 0.79
C ARG A 332 11.87 5.91 2.16
N ALA A 333 11.37 5.21 3.19
CA ALA A 333 11.91 5.27 4.54
C ALA A 333 13.38 4.81 4.60
N ALA A 334 13.71 3.73 3.90
CA ALA A 334 15.09 3.24 3.78
C ALA A 334 16.02 4.31 3.18
N LYS A 335 15.62 4.92 2.06
CA LYS A 335 16.41 5.95 1.36
C LYS A 335 16.66 7.15 2.26
N LYS A 336 15.60 7.66 2.90
CA LYS A 336 15.68 8.84 3.79
C LYS A 336 16.55 8.58 5.02
N LEU A 337 16.37 7.43 5.66
CA LEU A 337 17.11 7.05 6.88
C LEU A 337 18.50 6.46 6.58
N LYS A 338 18.84 6.32 5.29
CA LYS A 338 20.10 5.73 4.79
C LYS A 338 20.32 4.33 5.35
N VAL A 339 19.28 3.51 5.33
CA VAL A 339 19.31 2.10 5.73
C VAL A 339 19.43 1.24 4.47
N SER A 340 20.34 0.27 4.48
CA SER A 340 20.61 -0.69 3.40
C SER A 340 20.33 -2.11 3.83
#